data_AF-A0A350PFZ4-F1
#
_entry.id   AF-A0A350PFZ4-F1
#
_cell.length_a   1.000
_cell.length_b   1.000
_cell.length_c   1.000
_cell.angle_alpha   90.00
_cell.angle_beta   90.00
_cell.angle_gamma   90.00
#
_symmetry.space_group_name_H-M   'P 1'
#
loop_
_entity.id
_entity.type
_entity.pdbx_description
1 polymer ?
#
loop_
_entity_poly.entity_id
_entity_poly.type
_entity_poly.pdbx_seq_one_letter_code
_entity_poly.pdbx_strand_id
1 'polypeptide(L)'
;MSNIDWDFIGELEGKRKLKGYVPDAEGSKSGVTIATGFDLGARNLSDLAGLPQDIIDVLTPYLGIKGAAAADLASELIVDDSQAKVIDEFSHNEAVERLSSSWESKTGTPFSELPMGKATTIASVAFQYGDLASKAPNFWEQVTTDDWDGAVANLRNFGDNYKTRRNKEAEYFQKKDLRTP
;
A
#
# COMPACT_ATOMS: atom_id res chain seq x y z
N MET A 1 -4.59 4.16 -8.94
CA MET A 1 -3.77 5.22 -9.61
C MET A 1 -2.69 4.54 -10.43
N SER A 2 -2.55 4.84 -11.74
CA SER A 2 -1.78 3.99 -12.67
C SER A 2 -0.26 4.13 -12.62
N ASN A 3 0.27 5.17 -11.96
CA ASN A 3 1.72 5.39 -11.85
C ASN A 3 2.35 4.80 -10.56
N ILE A 4 1.62 4.01 -9.79
CA ILE A 4 2.15 3.28 -8.62
C ILE A 4 2.22 1.78 -8.95
N ASP A 5 3.39 1.17 -8.73
CA ASP A 5 3.61 -0.27 -8.90
C ASP A 5 3.14 -1.02 -7.64
N TRP A 6 1.86 -1.39 -7.61
CA TRP A 6 1.22 -2.07 -6.47
C TRP A 6 1.73 -3.49 -6.24
N ASP A 7 2.32 -4.13 -7.26
CA ASP A 7 2.96 -5.44 -7.10
C ASP A 7 4.22 -5.29 -6.25
N PHE A 8 5.04 -4.27 -6.49
CA PHE A 8 6.18 -3.96 -5.64
C PHE A 8 5.74 -3.61 -4.20
N ILE A 9 4.70 -2.79 -4.02
CA ILE A 9 4.18 -2.45 -2.67
C ILE A 9 3.73 -3.70 -1.92
N GLY A 10 2.96 -4.59 -2.56
CA GLY A 10 2.49 -5.83 -1.95
C GLY A 10 3.62 -6.76 -1.51
N GLU A 11 4.74 -6.79 -2.24
CA GLU A 11 5.94 -7.54 -1.83
C GLU A 11 6.58 -7.01 -0.54
N LEU A 12 6.41 -5.71 -0.23
CA LEU A 12 6.97 -5.07 0.95
C LEU A 12 6.09 -5.17 2.18
N GLU A 13 4.77 -5.25 2.01
CA GLU A 13 3.79 -5.25 3.10
C GLU A 13 3.48 -6.65 3.64
N GLY A 14 3.67 -7.67 2.81
CA GLY A 14 3.42 -9.05 3.16
C GLY A 14 2.63 -9.70 2.05
N LYS A 15 3.33 -10.48 1.22
CA LYS A 15 2.84 -11.19 0.02
C LYS A 15 1.31 -11.31 -0.04
N ARG A 16 0.73 -10.69 -1.08
CA ARG A 16 -0.70 -10.77 -1.43
C ARG A 16 -1.23 -12.20 -1.33
N LYS A 17 -2.31 -12.38 -0.57
CA LYS A 17 -3.00 -13.67 -0.44
C LYS A 17 -4.33 -13.66 -1.18
N LEU A 18 -4.45 -14.59 -2.11
CA LEU A 18 -5.66 -14.79 -2.93
C LEU A 18 -6.74 -15.62 -2.22
N LYS A 19 -6.37 -16.25 -1.10
CA LYS A 19 -7.26 -17.04 -0.25
C LYS A 19 -7.33 -16.37 1.12
N GLY A 20 -8.55 -16.26 1.64
CA GLY A 20 -8.79 -15.65 2.94
C GLY A 20 -8.07 -16.39 4.05
N TYR A 21 -7.65 -15.63 5.06
CA TYR A 21 -6.93 -16.13 6.22
C TYR A 21 -7.27 -15.30 7.46
N VAL A 22 -6.92 -15.79 8.64
CA VAL A 22 -6.99 -15.02 9.88
C VAL A 22 -5.56 -14.95 10.45
N PRO A 23 -4.96 -13.75 10.60
CA PRO A 23 -3.56 -13.61 11.02
C PRO A 23 -3.25 -14.22 12.40
N ASP A 24 -4.22 -14.19 13.31
CA ASP A 24 -4.12 -14.73 14.67
C ASP A 24 -5.53 -15.15 15.19
N ALA A 25 -5.98 -16.34 14.79
CA ALA A 25 -7.34 -16.82 15.08
C ALA A 25 -7.60 -17.12 16.57
N GLU A 26 -6.56 -17.38 17.35
CA GLU A 26 -6.67 -17.77 18.76
C GLU A 26 -6.45 -16.61 19.73
N GLY A 27 -5.64 -15.60 19.34
CA GLY A 27 -5.25 -14.48 20.18
C GLY A 27 -5.86 -13.12 19.81
N SER A 28 -6.46 -12.97 18.63
CA SER A 28 -6.90 -11.67 18.14
C SER A 28 -8.41 -11.55 17.86
N LYS A 29 -8.88 -10.30 17.81
CA LYS A 29 -10.24 -9.95 17.35
C LYS A 29 -10.29 -9.69 15.83
N SER A 30 -9.31 -10.18 15.08
CA SER A 30 -9.29 -10.04 13.62
C SER A 30 -10.40 -10.84 12.97
N GLY A 31 -10.85 -10.37 11.80
CA GLY A 31 -11.73 -11.12 10.94
C GLY A 31 -11.02 -11.83 9.80
N VAL A 32 -11.81 -12.25 8.82
CA VAL A 32 -11.28 -12.76 7.55
C VAL A 32 -10.48 -11.65 6.90
N THR A 33 -9.23 -11.94 6.60
CA THR A 33 -8.28 -11.04 5.96
C THR A 33 -7.96 -11.58 4.56
N ILE A 34 -7.84 -10.68 3.58
CA ILE A 34 -7.54 -11.02 2.18
C ILE A 34 -6.49 -10.06 1.61
N ALA A 35 -5.97 -10.36 0.41
CA ALA A 35 -5.00 -9.55 -0.30
C ALA A 35 -3.78 -9.23 0.58
N THR A 36 -3.39 -7.97 0.71
CA THR A 36 -2.25 -7.54 1.53
C THR A 36 -2.72 -6.99 2.89
N GLY A 37 -3.40 -7.83 3.67
CA GLY A 37 -3.81 -7.48 5.04
C GLY A 37 -5.15 -6.74 5.15
N PHE A 38 -6.03 -6.84 4.15
CA PHE A 38 -7.36 -6.23 4.18
C PHE A 38 -8.31 -7.01 5.11
N ASP A 39 -8.43 -6.57 6.37
CA ASP A 39 -9.29 -7.18 7.40
C ASP A 39 -10.76 -6.78 7.20
N LEU A 40 -11.61 -7.77 6.87
CA LEU A 40 -13.05 -7.61 6.67
C LEU A 40 -13.83 -7.61 7.99
N GLY A 41 -13.26 -8.14 9.07
CA GLY A 41 -13.88 -8.13 10.39
C GLY A 41 -13.98 -6.71 10.97
N ALA A 42 -13.07 -5.82 10.59
CA ALA A 42 -13.11 -4.42 11.00
C ALA A 42 -14.03 -3.54 10.14
N ARG A 43 -14.71 -4.12 9.13
CA ARG A 43 -15.41 -3.37 8.09
C ARG A 43 -16.90 -3.71 8.01
N ASN A 44 -17.66 -2.79 7.44
CA ASN A 44 -19.05 -2.92 7.06
C ASN A 44 -19.23 -2.63 5.55
N LEU A 45 -20.46 -2.75 5.03
CA LEU A 45 -20.73 -2.60 3.61
C LEU A 45 -20.41 -1.18 3.08
N SER A 46 -20.67 -0.14 3.86
CA SER A 46 -20.33 1.23 3.46
C SER A 46 -18.81 1.46 3.39
N ASP A 47 -18.01 0.71 4.14
CA ASP A 47 -16.55 0.78 4.06
C ASP A 47 -15.99 0.17 2.77
N LEU A 48 -16.82 -0.51 1.97
CA LEU A 48 -16.47 -1.02 0.64
C LEU A 48 -16.89 -0.07 -0.49
N ALA A 49 -17.49 1.08 -0.17
CA ALA A 49 -17.93 2.04 -1.18
C ALA A 49 -16.74 2.51 -2.04
N GLY A 50 -16.82 2.28 -3.35
CA GLY A 50 -15.75 2.57 -4.31
C GLY A 50 -15.09 1.32 -4.92
N LEU A 51 -15.33 0.13 -4.34
CA LEU A 51 -14.94 -1.12 -4.97
C LEU A 51 -15.91 -1.52 -6.11
N PRO A 52 -15.44 -2.26 -7.13
CA PRO A 52 -16.29 -2.93 -8.11
C PRO A 52 -17.32 -3.85 -7.47
N GLN A 53 -18.52 -3.93 -8.05
CA GLN A 53 -19.63 -4.70 -7.48
C GLN A 53 -19.31 -6.20 -7.33
N ASP A 54 -18.59 -6.79 -8.29
CA ASP A 54 -18.18 -8.19 -8.24
C ASP A 54 -17.26 -8.49 -7.03
N ILE A 55 -16.40 -7.52 -6.67
CA ILE A 55 -15.56 -7.62 -5.47
C ILE A 55 -16.42 -7.43 -4.21
N ILE A 56 -17.31 -6.45 -4.20
CA ILE A 56 -18.22 -6.23 -3.07
C ILE A 56 -19.04 -7.49 -2.77
N ASP A 57 -19.60 -8.13 -3.80
CA ASP A 57 -20.40 -9.34 -3.66
C ASP A 57 -19.60 -10.50 -3.03
N VAL A 58 -18.32 -10.65 -3.42
CA VAL A 58 -17.42 -11.66 -2.88
C VAL A 58 -17.01 -11.36 -1.43
N LEU A 59 -16.82 -10.08 -1.06
CA LEU A 59 -16.35 -9.70 0.27
C LEU A 59 -17.46 -9.59 1.32
N THR A 60 -18.68 -9.22 0.90
CA THR A 60 -19.82 -8.93 1.78
C THR A 60 -20.13 -10.04 2.81
N PRO A 61 -20.09 -11.34 2.46
CA PRO A 61 -20.38 -12.42 3.39
C PRO A 61 -19.43 -12.48 4.61
N TYR A 62 -18.27 -11.85 4.55
CA TYR A 62 -17.22 -11.94 5.56
C TYR A 62 -17.12 -10.69 6.45
N LEU A 63 -17.90 -9.65 6.15
CA LEU A 63 -17.86 -8.37 6.86
C LEU A 63 -18.29 -8.50 8.32
N GLY A 64 -17.51 -7.90 9.22
CA GLY A 64 -17.80 -7.89 10.65
C GLY A 64 -17.59 -9.23 11.39
N ILE A 65 -17.32 -10.32 10.66
CA ILE A 65 -17.09 -11.65 11.25
C ILE A 65 -15.68 -11.71 11.86
N LYS A 66 -15.56 -12.21 13.09
CA LYS A 66 -14.31 -12.22 13.88
C LYS A 66 -14.07 -13.55 14.60
N GLY A 67 -12.83 -13.79 15.00
CA GLY A 67 -12.45 -14.93 15.85
C GLY A 67 -12.69 -16.28 15.19
N ALA A 68 -13.14 -17.27 15.95
CA ALA A 68 -13.33 -18.65 15.46
C ALA A 68 -14.25 -18.73 14.21
N ALA A 69 -15.35 -17.98 14.20
CA ALA A 69 -16.27 -17.97 13.05
C ALA A 69 -15.60 -17.42 11.77
N ALA A 70 -14.68 -16.46 11.91
CA ALA A 70 -13.90 -15.99 10.78
C ALA A 70 -12.90 -17.06 10.32
N ALA A 71 -12.29 -17.81 11.24
CA ALA A 71 -11.34 -18.86 10.90
C ALA A 71 -12.00 -19.99 10.10
N ASP A 72 -13.23 -20.37 10.45
CA ASP A 72 -14.01 -21.40 9.75
C ASP A 72 -14.31 -20.98 8.30
N LEU A 73 -14.68 -19.71 8.09
CA LEU A 73 -15.08 -19.17 6.79
C LEU A 73 -13.91 -18.68 5.94
N ALA A 74 -12.76 -18.35 6.54
CA ALA A 74 -11.66 -17.68 5.84
C ALA A 74 -11.23 -18.40 4.56
N SER A 75 -11.23 -19.74 4.60
CA SER A 75 -10.78 -20.55 3.47
C SER A 75 -11.76 -20.58 2.28
N GLU A 76 -13.00 -20.12 2.48
CA GLU A 76 -14.04 -20.03 1.45
C GLU A 76 -13.90 -18.74 0.61
N LEU A 77 -13.27 -17.70 1.16
CA LEU A 77 -12.98 -16.48 0.43
C LEU A 77 -11.83 -16.71 -0.55
N ILE A 78 -12.13 -16.65 -1.85
CA ILE A 78 -11.16 -16.74 -2.93
C ILE A 78 -11.37 -15.55 -3.85
N VAL A 79 -10.28 -14.85 -4.16
CA VAL A 79 -10.22 -13.79 -5.15
C VAL A 79 -9.12 -14.12 -6.16
N ASP A 80 -9.22 -13.63 -7.38
CA ASP A 80 -8.11 -13.71 -8.33
C ASP A 80 -7.07 -12.59 -8.08
N ASP A 81 -5.93 -12.64 -8.80
CA ASP A 81 -4.88 -11.63 -8.66
C ASP A 81 -5.35 -10.21 -9.04
N SER A 82 -6.25 -10.09 -10.02
CA SER A 82 -6.78 -8.80 -10.46
C SER A 82 -7.69 -8.18 -9.40
N GLN A 83 -8.56 -8.98 -8.78
CA GLN A 83 -9.42 -8.55 -7.69
C GLN A 83 -8.60 -8.18 -6.45
N ALA A 84 -7.60 -9.00 -6.10
CA ALA A 84 -6.72 -8.71 -4.97
C ALA A 84 -5.89 -7.44 -5.17
N LYS A 85 -5.45 -7.15 -6.41
CA LYS A 85 -4.83 -5.86 -6.75
C LYS A 85 -5.77 -4.69 -6.51
N VAL A 86 -7.01 -4.77 -6.99
CA VAL A 86 -8.02 -3.72 -6.78
C VAL A 86 -8.29 -3.51 -5.29
N ILE A 87 -8.33 -4.57 -4.48
CA ILE A 87 -8.46 -4.49 -3.02
C ILE A 87 -7.25 -3.79 -2.40
N ASP A 88 -6.03 -4.12 -2.82
CA ASP A 88 -4.80 -3.46 -2.34
C ASP A 88 -4.78 -1.98 -2.71
N GLU A 89 -5.19 -1.61 -3.92
CA GLU A 89 -5.29 -0.19 -4.33
C GLU A 89 -6.32 0.55 -3.46
N PHE A 90 -7.49 -0.07 -3.27
CA PHE A 90 -8.56 0.48 -2.47
C PHE A 90 -8.15 0.69 -1.01
N SER A 91 -7.45 -0.26 -0.40
CA SER A 91 -7.02 -0.17 1.00
C SER A 91 -6.05 0.99 1.25
N HIS A 92 -5.39 1.49 0.21
CA HIS A 92 -4.44 2.58 0.27
C HIS A 92 -4.98 3.90 -0.29
N ASN A 93 -6.23 3.95 -0.77
CA ASN A 93 -6.75 5.10 -1.51
C ASN A 93 -6.66 6.40 -0.70
N GLU A 94 -7.07 6.39 0.58
CA GLU A 94 -6.96 7.57 1.44
C GLU A 94 -5.51 8.06 1.62
N ALA A 95 -4.55 7.12 1.69
CA ALA A 95 -3.14 7.45 1.81
C ALA A 95 -2.60 8.06 0.51
N VAL A 96 -3.01 7.53 -0.64
CA VAL A 96 -2.67 8.06 -1.97
C VAL A 96 -3.28 9.44 -2.18
N GLU A 97 -4.54 9.66 -1.80
CA GLU A 97 -5.20 10.97 -1.90
C GLU A 97 -4.45 12.02 -1.07
N ARG A 98 -4.14 11.70 0.19
CA ARG A 98 -3.37 12.59 1.07
C ARG A 98 -1.98 12.88 0.52
N LEU A 99 -1.28 11.85 0.04
CA LEU A 99 0.04 12.01 -0.57
C LEU A 99 -0.04 12.91 -1.81
N SER A 100 -1.04 12.71 -2.65
CA SER A 100 -1.26 13.47 -3.88
C SER A 100 -1.50 14.95 -3.58
N SER A 101 -2.36 15.25 -2.60
CA SER A 101 -2.61 16.63 -2.17
C SER A 101 -1.36 17.29 -1.56
N SER A 102 -0.60 16.55 -0.74
CA SER A 102 0.64 17.06 -0.14
C SER A 102 1.71 17.35 -1.20
N TRP A 103 1.84 16.45 -2.19
CA TRP A 103 2.74 16.61 -3.33
C TRP A 103 2.39 17.83 -4.17
N GLU A 104 1.12 17.96 -4.58
CA GLU A 104 0.68 19.09 -5.40
C GLU A 104 0.83 20.42 -4.65
N SER A 105 0.51 20.43 -3.36
CA SER A 105 0.73 21.62 -2.52
C SER A 105 2.20 22.03 -2.41
N LYS A 106 3.15 21.08 -2.46
CA LYS A 106 4.58 21.34 -2.31
C LYS A 106 5.27 21.67 -3.64
N THR A 107 4.85 21.02 -4.73
CA THR A 107 5.54 21.10 -6.03
C THR A 107 4.78 21.90 -7.09
N GLY A 108 3.47 22.10 -6.92
CA GLY A 108 2.60 22.70 -7.93
C GLY A 108 2.26 21.78 -9.09
N THR A 109 2.62 20.49 -9.02
CA THR A 109 2.37 19.48 -10.07
C THR A 109 1.55 18.33 -9.52
N PRO A 110 0.68 17.68 -10.31
CA PRO A 110 -0.05 16.49 -9.86
C PRO A 110 0.89 15.30 -9.60
N PHE A 111 0.67 14.58 -8.49
CA PHE A 111 1.45 13.36 -8.18
C PHE A 111 1.31 12.27 -9.26
N SER A 112 0.18 12.24 -9.97
CA SER A 112 -0.08 11.31 -11.07
C SER A 112 0.83 11.53 -12.29
N GLU A 113 1.50 12.67 -12.40
CA GLU A 113 2.45 12.96 -13.50
C GLU A 113 3.84 12.41 -13.24
N LEU A 114 4.14 11.96 -12.01
CA LEU A 114 5.43 11.36 -11.71
C LEU A 114 5.65 10.05 -12.47
N PRO A 115 6.87 9.82 -12.99
CA PRO A 115 7.29 8.52 -13.47
C PRO A 115 7.09 7.44 -12.39
N MET A 116 6.72 6.24 -12.81
CA MET A 116 6.37 5.14 -11.91
C MET A 116 7.46 4.82 -10.88
N GLY A 117 8.74 4.91 -11.27
CA GLY A 117 9.87 4.73 -10.37
C GLY A 117 9.85 5.68 -9.18
N LYS A 118 9.60 6.97 -9.44
CA LYS A 118 9.52 8.04 -8.44
C LYS A 118 8.27 7.88 -7.57
N ALA A 119 7.09 7.78 -8.21
CA ALA A 119 5.81 7.68 -7.53
C ALA A 119 5.73 6.47 -6.59
N THR A 120 6.12 5.29 -7.05
CA THR A 120 6.09 4.06 -6.22
C THR A 120 7.01 4.18 -5.01
N THR A 121 8.21 4.73 -5.19
CA THR A 121 9.19 4.88 -4.11
C THR A 121 8.67 5.82 -3.02
N ILE A 122 8.09 6.96 -3.42
CA ILE A 122 7.49 7.92 -2.48
C ILE A 122 6.27 7.29 -1.78
N ALA A 123 5.38 6.65 -2.54
CA ALA A 123 4.18 6.01 -2.00
C ALA A 123 4.52 4.93 -0.96
N SER A 124 5.53 4.09 -1.22
CA SER A 124 5.94 3.05 -0.27
C SER A 124 6.39 3.61 1.09
N VAL A 125 7.15 4.72 1.09
CA VAL A 125 7.54 5.39 2.34
C VAL A 125 6.33 6.03 3.00
N ALA A 126 5.45 6.67 2.22
CA ALA A 126 4.23 7.29 2.72
C ALA A 126 3.27 6.28 3.36
N PHE A 127 3.16 5.05 2.86
CA PHE A 127 2.30 4.03 3.47
C PHE A 127 2.79 3.58 4.85
N GLN A 128 4.10 3.70 5.14
CA GLN A 128 4.63 3.39 6.47
C GLN A 128 4.59 4.59 7.44
N TYR A 129 4.78 5.80 6.93
CA TYR A 129 4.97 6.99 7.76
C TYR A 129 3.78 7.95 7.74
N GLY A 130 2.85 7.80 6.80
CA GLY A 130 1.79 8.75 6.53
C GLY A 130 2.35 10.05 5.96
N ASP A 131 2.18 11.15 6.70
CA ASP A 131 2.61 12.47 6.26
C ASP A 131 4.14 12.62 6.23
N LEU A 132 4.72 12.56 5.03
CA LEU A 132 6.16 12.62 4.83
C LEU A 132 6.76 13.98 5.20
N ALA A 133 6.02 15.07 5.07
CA ALA A 133 6.53 16.40 5.39
C ALA A 133 6.89 16.53 6.89
N SER A 134 6.12 15.89 7.76
CA SER A 134 6.40 15.88 9.21
C SER A 134 7.21 14.66 9.66
N LYS A 135 7.01 13.49 9.04
CA LYS A 135 7.58 12.22 9.53
C LYS A 135 8.91 11.84 8.88
N ALA A 136 9.17 12.33 7.67
CA ALA A 136 10.40 12.08 6.92
C ALA A 136 10.86 13.34 6.17
N PRO A 137 11.04 14.50 6.86
CA PRO A 137 11.20 15.80 6.21
C PRO A 137 12.38 15.87 5.25
N ASN A 138 13.51 15.24 5.58
CA ASN A 138 14.69 15.24 4.70
C ASN A 138 14.41 14.49 3.40
N PHE A 139 13.80 13.30 3.49
CA PHE A 139 13.44 12.52 2.31
C PHE A 139 12.38 13.25 1.47
N TRP A 140 11.39 13.86 2.14
CA TRP A 140 10.35 14.65 1.47
C TRP A 140 10.91 15.84 0.71
N GLU A 141 11.82 16.60 1.32
CA GLU A 141 12.47 17.73 0.65
C GLU A 141 13.25 17.26 -0.58
N GLN A 142 14.00 16.17 -0.46
CA GLN A 142 14.80 15.62 -1.56
C GLN A 142 13.93 15.21 -2.75
N VAL A 143 12.87 14.43 -2.53
CA VAL A 143 12.02 13.95 -3.63
C VAL A 143 11.19 15.06 -4.27
N THR A 144 10.85 16.12 -3.52
CA THR A 144 10.07 17.25 -4.04
C THR A 144 10.92 18.35 -4.68
N THR A 145 12.25 18.31 -4.48
CA THR A 145 13.22 19.20 -5.14
C THR A 145 14.06 18.49 -6.21
N ASP A 146 13.68 17.26 -6.56
CA ASP A 146 14.32 16.39 -7.55
C ASP A 146 15.76 15.96 -7.21
N ASP A 147 16.16 16.03 -5.94
CA ASP A 147 17.44 15.49 -5.43
C ASP A 147 17.34 13.97 -5.19
N TRP A 148 17.29 13.20 -6.27
CA TRP A 148 17.13 11.74 -6.20
C TRP A 148 18.39 11.01 -5.73
N ASP A 149 19.58 11.54 -6.00
CA ASP A 149 20.81 10.99 -5.44
C ASP A 149 20.81 11.12 -3.91
N GLY A 150 20.41 12.29 -3.40
CA GLY A 150 20.19 12.52 -1.99
C GLY A 150 19.09 11.61 -1.41
N ALA A 151 17.96 11.47 -2.09
CA ALA A 151 16.87 10.60 -1.66
C ALA A 151 17.30 9.12 -1.56
N VAL A 152 18.08 8.62 -2.52
CA VAL A 152 18.63 7.25 -2.50
C VAL A 152 19.61 7.08 -1.36
N ALA A 153 20.52 8.04 -1.16
CA ALA A 153 21.47 8.00 -0.05
C ALA A 153 20.75 8.03 1.31
N ASN A 154 19.66 8.80 1.40
CA ASN A 154 18.79 8.90 2.56
C ASN A 154 18.07 7.56 2.83
N LEU A 155 17.42 6.96 1.82
CA LEU A 155 16.79 5.64 1.97
C LEU A 155 17.79 4.58 2.50
N ARG A 156 19.00 4.54 1.95
CA ARG A 156 20.03 3.58 2.41
C ARG A 156 20.50 3.82 3.84
N ASN A 157 20.30 5.02 4.37
CA ASN A 157 20.70 5.42 5.72
C ASN A 157 19.54 6.06 6.51
N PHE A 158 18.32 5.57 6.31
CA PHE A 158 17.09 6.25 6.77
C PHE A 158 16.97 6.38 8.29
N GLY A 159 17.66 5.52 9.05
CA GLY A 159 17.67 5.55 10.52
C GLY A 159 16.50 4.84 11.19
N ASP A 160 15.65 4.16 10.42
CA ASP A 160 14.54 3.35 10.93
C ASP A 160 14.92 1.88 11.22
N ASN A 161 13.95 1.12 11.72
CA ASN A 161 14.08 -0.32 11.94
C ASN A 161 13.80 -1.15 10.66
N TYR A 162 13.50 -0.51 9.52
CA TYR A 162 13.05 -1.13 8.28
C TYR A 162 14.11 -1.06 7.16
N LYS A 163 15.40 -1.11 7.54
CA LYS A 163 16.55 -0.99 6.62
C LYS A 163 16.43 -1.83 5.34
N THR A 164 15.97 -3.08 5.44
CA THR A 164 15.78 -3.95 4.27
C THR A 164 14.73 -3.40 3.31
N ARG A 165 13.61 -2.87 3.81
CA ARG A 165 12.57 -2.25 2.99
C ARG A 165 13.07 -0.97 2.31
N ARG A 166 13.75 -0.10 3.07
CA ARG A 166 14.34 1.13 2.53
C ARG A 166 15.36 0.85 1.41
N ASN A 167 16.20 -0.18 1.58
CA ASN A 167 17.14 -0.60 0.55
C ASN A 167 16.42 -1.11 -0.72
N LYS A 168 15.35 -1.89 -0.57
CA LYS A 168 14.54 -2.33 -1.71
C LYS A 168 13.89 -1.17 -2.48
N GLU A 169 13.41 -0.15 -1.77
CA GLU A 169 12.85 1.07 -2.39
C GLU A 169 13.92 1.84 -3.19
N ALA A 170 15.11 2.02 -2.61
CA ALA A 170 16.23 2.63 -3.30
C ALA A 170 16.64 1.84 -4.57
N GLU A 171 16.75 0.52 -4.46
CA GLU A 171 17.05 -0.35 -5.60
C GLU A 171 15.95 -0.32 -6.67
N TYR A 172 14.68 -0.28 -6.26
CA TYR A 172 13.53 -0.20 -7.16
C TYR A 172 13.59 1.09 -7.98
N PHE A 173 13.77 2.24 -7.31
CA PHE A 173 13.94 3.53 -7.98
C PHE A 173 15.07 3.47 -9.01
N GLN A 174 16.27 3.06 -8.59
CA GLN A 174 17.45 3.00 -9.48
C GLN A 174 17.22 2.07 -10.69
N LYS A 175 16.56 0.92 -10.49
CA LYS A 175 16.25 -0.01 -11.60
C LYS A 175 15.26 0.56 -12.61
N LYS A 176 14.28 1.36 -12.15
CA LYS A 176 13.26 1.95 -13.03
C LYS A 176 13.77 3.23 -13.71
N ASP A 177 14.60 4.02 -13.01
CA ASP A 177 15.22 5.23 -13.54
C ASP A 177 16.20 4.93 -14.69
N LEU A 178 17.08 3.93 -14.50
CA LEU A 178 18.01 3.43 -15.53
C LEU A 178 17.33 2.81 -16.77
N ARG A 179 16.01 2.65 -16.77
CA ARG A 179 15.23 2.07 -17.86
C ARG A 179 14.39 3.10 -18.63
N THR A 180 14.57 4.39 -18.34
CA THR A 180 13.95 5.47 -19.10
C THR A 180 14.98 5.99 -20.11
N PRO A 181 14.91 5.61 -21.40
CA PRO A 181 15.75 6.20 -22.44
C PRO A 181 15.43 7.68 -22.69
#